data_AF-A0A7S2R0A3-F1
#
_entry.id   AF-A0A7S2R0A3-F1
#
_cell.length_a   1.000
_cell.length_b   1.000
_cell.length_c   1.000
_cell.angle_alpha   90.00
_cell.angle_beta   90.00
_cell.angle_gamma   90.00
#
_symmetry.space_group_name_H-M   'P 1'
#
loop_
_entity.id
_entity.type
_entity.pdbx_description
1 polymer ?
#
loop_
_entity_poly.entity_id
_entity_poly.type
_entity_poly.pdbx_seq_one_letter_code
_entity_poly.pdbx_strand_id
1 'polypeptide(L)'
;MADALGYDPSRSKVSDSTMTDFLRSQITGDVTEVPGIGPAAKRALAGGDDESDRITNTFQLIGKFLMLKGPDEDDMKIDCMEHMEKFWYWLKQKGIKSHRSAIVKAIGEKINTMIPGIYDASIYAEDDDDEDDDE
;
A
#
# COMPACT_ATOMS: atom_id res chain seq x y z
N MET A 1 24.08 -3.34 8.67
CA MET A 1 23.12 -4.40 8.31
C MET A 1 21.93 -3.71 7.69
N ALA A 2 21.65 -3.95 6.41
CA ALA A 2 20.52 -3.35 5.72
C ALA A 2 19.23 -3.93 6.34
N ASP A 3 18.30 -3.05 6.74
CA ASP A 3 16.95 -3.44 7.14
C ASP A 3 16.35 -4.36 6.07
N ALA A 4 16.13 -5.63 6.40
CA ALA A 4 15.36 -6.61 5.61
C ALA A 4 13.86 -6.28 5.62
N LEU A 5 13.51 -5.01 5.42
CA LEU A 5 12.14 -4.50 5.47
C LEU A 5 11.74 -4.10 4.05
N GLY A 6 11.12 -5.04 3.33
CA GLY A 6 10.33 -4.82 2.11
C GLY A 6 8.83 -4.82 2.42
N TYR A 7 8.01 -4.84 1.38
CA TYR A 7 6.56 -5.03 1.55
C TYR A 7 6.27 -6.46 2.01
N ASP A 8 5.44 -6.56 3.04
CA ASP A 8 4.94 -7.83 3.56
C ASP A 8 3.55 -7.54 4.16
N PRO A 9 2.46 -8.07 3.57
CA PRO A 9 1.10 -7.79 4.01
C PRO A 9 0.79 -8.33 5.41
N SER A 10 1.50 -9.35 5.90
CA SER A 10 1.30 -9.96 7.23
C SER A 10 1.81 -9.06 8.36
N ARG A 11 2.82 -8.23 8.09
CA ARG A 11 3.48 -7.37 9.10
C ARG A 11 2.63 -6.24 9.64
N SER A 12 1.42 -6.02 9.11
CA SER A 12 0.55 -4.95 9.59
C SER A 12 -0.87 -5.42 9.75
N LYS A 13 -1.30 -5.53 11.01
CA LYS A 13 -2.64 -5.96 11.38
C LYS A 13 -3.61 -4.77 11.31
N VAL A 14 -4.39 -4.71 10.23
CA VAL A 14 -5.66 -3.96 10.17
C VAL A 14 -6.76 -4.99 10.40
N SER A 15 -7.81 -4.65 11.16
CA SER A 15 -8.92 -5.60 11.34
C SER A 15 -9.64 -5.83 10.01
N ASP A 16 -10.09 -7.06 9.77
CA ASP A 16 -10.81 -7.42 8.55
C ASP A 16 -12.07 -6.58 8.36
N SER A 17 -12.73 -6.19 9.47
CA SER A 17 -13.85 -5.26 9.45
C SER A 17 -13.46 -3.89 8.87
N THR A 18 -12.36 -3.31 9.35
CA THR A 18 -11.87 -2.00 8.89
C THR A 18 -11.50 -2.05 7.42
N MET A 19 -10.86 -3.14 6.98
CA MET A 19 -10.52 -3.33 5.57
C MET A 19 -11.80 -3.45 4.72
N THR A 20 -12.74 -4.32 5.13
CA THR A 20 -14.00 -4.55 4.43
C THR A 20 -14.81 -3.25 4.28
N ASP A 21 -14.90 -2.45 5.34
CA ASP A 21 -15.60 -1.17 5.33
C ASP A 21 -14.95 -0.18 4.36
N PHE A 22 -13.61 -0.10 4.36
CA PHE A 22 -12.87 0.73 3.41
C PHE A 22 -13.06 0.28 1.95
N LEU A 23 -13.08 -1.03 1.69
CA LEU A 23 -13.31 -1.56 0.34
C LEU A 23 -14.71 -1.23 -0.18
N ARG A 24 -15.73 -1.22 0.69
CA ARG A 24 -17.13 -0.91 0.33
C ARG A 24 -17.46 0.58 0.29
N SER A 25 -16.70 1.41 1.00
CA SER A 25 -16.97 2.84 1.09
C SER A 25 -16.65 3.58 -0.22
N GLN A 26 -17.23 4.77 -0.38
CA GLN A 26 -16.79 5.70 -1.43
C GLN A 26 -15.52 6.43 -0.99
N ILE A 27 -14.63 6.73 -1.92
CA ILE A 27 -13.46 7.58 -1.65
C ILE A 27 -13.94 9.03 -1.58
N THR A 28 -13.82 9.67 -0.41
CA THR A 28 -14.25 11.07 -0.21
C THR A 28 -13.13 12.07 -0.50
N GLY A 29 -11.88 11.60 -0.46
CA GLY A 29 -10.68 12.41 -0.54
C GLY A 29 -9.97 12.61 0.80
N ASP A 30 -10.56 12.22 1.94
CA ASP A 30 -9.82 12.26 3.20
C ASP A 30 -8.85 11.08 3.32
N VAL A 31 -7.55 11.38 3.32
CA VAL A 31 -6.49 10.38 3.33
C VAL A 31 -6.47 9.53 4.61
N THR A 32 -7.10 10.00 5.70
CA THR A 32 -7.18 9.22 6.96
C THR A 32 -8.26 8.14 6.94
N GLU A 33 -9.09 8.09 5.90
CA GLU A 33 -10.00 6.96 5.68
C GLU A 33 -9.24 5.70 5.23
N VAL A 34 -8.02 5.85 4.72
CA VAL A 34 -7.18 4.72 4.33
C VAL A 34 -6.62 4.04 5.58
N PRO A 35 -6.86 2.73 5.78
CA PRO A 35 -6.29 1.99 6.89
C PRO A 35 -4.77 2.15 7.01
N GLY A 36 -4.30 2.45 8.22
CA GLY A 36 -2.88 2.71 8.50
C GLY A 36 -2.47 4.18 8.38
N ILE A 37 -3.33 5.09 7.89
CA ILE A 37 -3.04 6.53 7.80
C ILE A 37 -3.64 7.29 8.98
N GLY A 38 -2.82 7.51 10.02
CA GLY A 38 -3.14 8.43 11.11
C GLY A 38 -2.69 9.88 10.85
N PRO A 39 -2.93 10.80 11.81
CA PRO A 39 -2.55 12.21 11.67
C PRO A 39 -1.07 12.46 11.37
N ALA A 40 -0.18 11.61 11.89
CA ALA A 40 1.26 11.70 11.61
C ALA A 40 1.58 11.33 10.15
N ALA A 41 0.97 10.26 9.64
CA ALA A 41 1.12 9.84 8.25
C ALA A 41 0.54 10.89 7.29
N LYS A 42 -0.64 11.46 7.59
CA LYS A 42 -1.24 12.57 6.84
C LYS A 42 -0.30 13.77 6.74
N ARG A 43 0.34 14.17 7.86
CA ARG A 43 1.31 15.28 7.86
C ARG A 43 2.57 14.97 7.03
N ALA A 44 3.07 13.74 7.10
CA ALA A 44 4.22 13.33 6.31
C ALA A 44 3.90 13.32 4.80
N LEU A 45 2.73 12.80 4.42
CA LEU A 45 2.23 12.80 3.04
C LEU A 45 2.08 14.20 2.46
N ALA A 46 1.54 15.14 3.24
CA ALA A 46 1.39 16.54 2.84
C ALA A 46 2.72 17.33 2.84
N GLY A 47 3.79 16.76 3.39
CA GLY A 47 5.12 17.37 3.43
C GLY A 47 5.96 17.13 2.17
N GLY A 48 7.03 17.90 2.07
CA GLY A 48 7.99 17.85 0.96
C GLY A 48 8.26 19.25 0.37
N ASP A 49 9.46 19.43 -0.15
CA ASP A 49 9.90 20.68 -0.77
C ASP A 49 9.23 20.89 -2.15
N ASP A 50 9.01 19.80 -2.88
CA ASP A 50 8.30 19.79 -4.17
C ASP A 50 6.79 19.68 -3.95
N GLU A 51 6.04 20.68 -4.40
CA GLU A 51 4.57 20.69 -4.30
C GLU A 51 3.92 19.57 -5.10
N SER A 52 4.54 19.13 -6.19
CA SER A 52 4.01 18.07 -7.06
C SER A 52 4.04 16.69 -6.40
N ASP A 53 4.87 16.50 -5.37
CA ASP A 53 4.96 15.25 -4.61
C ASP A 53 4.11 15.29 -3.31
N ARG A 54 3.48 16.42 -2.96
CA ARG A 54 2.62 16.52 -1.77
C ARG A 54 1.29 15.81 -1.98
N ILE A 55 0.94 14.93 -1.05
CA ILE A 55 -0.33 14.21 -1.04
C ILE A 55 -1.23 14.77 0.06
N THR A 56 -2.30 15.42 -0.34
CA THR A 56 -3.28 16.07 0.55
C THR A 56 -4.63 15.38 0.56
N ASN A 57 -4.90 14.51 -0.41
CA ASN A 57 -6.13 13.75 -0.51
C ASN A 57 -5.89 12.32 -1.05
N THR A 58 -6.89 11.45 -0.86
CA THR A 58 -6.82 10.03 -1.26
C THR A 58 -6.67 9.84 -2.76
N PHE A 59 -7.25 10.70 -3.59
CA PHE A 59 -7.14 10.60 -5.05
C PHE A 59 -5.70 10.79 -5.53
N GLN A 60 -4.96 11.73 -4.92
CA GLN A 60 -3.54 11.93 -5.19
C GLN A 60 -2.71 10.72 -4.74
N LEU A 61 -3.03 10.12 -3.60
CA LEU A 61 -2.35 8.89 -3.13
C LEU A 61 -2.56 7.74 -4.12
N ILE A 62 -3.78 7.57 -4.61
CA ILE A 62 -4.13 6.58 -5.64
C ILE A 62 -3.38 6.89 -6.94
N GLY A 63 -3.35 8.15 -7.38
CA GLY A 63 -2.60 8.56 -8.56
C GLY A 63 -1.12 8.22 -8.43
N LYS A 64 -0.52 8.50 -7.27
CA LYS A 64 0.88 8.14 -7.00
C LYS A 64 1.09 6.63 -7.06
N PHE A 65 0.20 5.85 -6.44
CA PHE A 65 0.22 4.38 -6.53
C PHE A 65 0.19 3.94 -8.00
N LEU A 66 -0.76 4.41 -8.81
CA LEU A 66 -0.87 4.04 -10.22
C LEU A 66 0.36 4.44 -11.05
N MET A 67 0.95 5.62 -10.81
CA MET A 67 2.16 6.06 -11.51
C MET A 67 3.35 5.13 -11.28
N LEU A 68 3.41 4.44 -10.14
CA LEU A 68 4.50 3.50 -9.83
C LEU A 68 4.37 2.17 -10.55
N LYS A 69 3.29 1.92 -11.29
CA LYS A 69 3.16 0.76 -12.18
C LYS A 69 4.05 0.86 -13.42
N GLY A 70 4.64 2.04 -13.65
CA GLY A 70 5.64 2.26 -14.69
C GLY A 70 5.05 2.25 -16.11
N PRO A 71 5.90 2.43 -17.12
CA PRO A 71 5.50 2.31 -18.52
C PRO A 71 5.22 0.85 -18.89
N ASP A 72 4.30 0.65 -19.84
CA ASP A 72 3.98 -0.66 -20.41
C ASP A 72 4.90 -0.96 -21.62
N GLU A 73 6.20 -1.08 -21.35
CA GLU A 73 7.22 -1.43 -22.33
C GLU A 73 7.86 -2.77 -21.94
N ASP A 74 8.16 -3.65 -22.90
CA ASP A 74 8.46 -5.07 -22.62
C ASP A 74 9.65 -5.28 -21.65
N ASP A 75 10.66 -4.40 -21.67
CA ASP A 75 11.82 -4.47 -20.76
C ASP A 75 11.62 -3.68 -19.45
N MET A 76 10.47 -3.02 -19.26
CA MET A 76 10.15 -2.17 -18.11
C MET A 76 8.82 -2.50 -17.44
N LYS A 77 8.17 -3.60 -17.85
CA LYS A 77 6.94 -4.09 -17.22
C LYS A 77 7.20 -4.43 -15.76
N ILE A 78 6.60 -3.64 -14.88
CA ILE A 78 6.60 -3.87 -13.44
C ILE A 78 5.49 -4.89 -13.16
N ASP A 79 5.77 -5.97 -12.45
CA ASP A 79 4.76 -6.93 -12.04
C ASP A 79 3.92 -6.43 -10.84
N CYS A 80 3.09 -7.29 -10.24
CA CYS A 80 2.30 -6.91 -9.06
C CYS A 80 3.18 -6.73 -7.81
N MET A 81 4.13 -7.64 -7.59
CA MET A 81 4.97 -7.66 -6.39
C MET A 81 5.90 -6.44 -6.37
N GLU A 82 6.61 -6.19 -7.46
CA GLU A 82 7.50 -5.06 -7.62
C GLU A 82 6.74 -3.73 -7.49
N HIS A 83 5.49 -3.66 -7.98
CA HIS A 83 4.65 -2.47 -7.83
C HIS A 83 4.33 -2.18 -6.35
N MET A 84 3.96 -3.20 -5.57
CA MET A 84 3.71 -3.05 -4.13
C MET A 84 4.97 -2.63 -3.38
N GLU A 85 6.12 -3.23 -3.72
CA GLU A 85 7.41 -2.85 -3.13
C GLU A 85 7.77 -1.41 -3.42
N LYS A 86 7.64 -0.95 -4.68
CA LYS A 86 7.90 0.45 -5.05
C LYS A 86 7.04 1.41 -4.26
N PHE A 87 5.76 1.10 -4.11
CA PHE A 87 4.85 1.95 -3.32
C PHE A 87 5.23 1.95 -1.83
N TRP A 88 5.58 0.80 -1.27
CA TRP A 88 6.04 0.69 0.11
C TRP A 88 7.32 1.49 0.36
N TYR A 89 8.31 1.41 -0.54
CA TYR A 89 9.55 2.18 -0.44
C TYR A 89 9.31 3.68 -0.61
N TRP A 90 8.40 4.08 -1.50
CA TRP A 90 8.00 5.47 -1.63
C TRP A 90 7.37 6.00 -0.33
N LEU A 91 6.49 5.23 0.34
CA LEU A 91 5.95 5.60 1.65
C LEU A 91 7.07 5.74 2.70
N LYS A 92 8.08 4.85 2.68
CA LYS A 92 9.26 4.96 3.55
C LYS A 92 10.04 6.25 3.29
N GLN A 93 10.27 6.59 2.02
CA GLN A 93 10.96 7.83 1.61
C GLN A 93 10.17 9.08 2.00
N LYS A 94 8.84 9.04 1.94
CA LYS A 94 7.95 10.08 2.46
C LYS A 94 8.00 10.24 3.98
N GLY A 95 8.74 9.39 4.70
CA GLY A 95 8.88 9.46 6.15
C GLY A 95 7.76 8.76 6.92
N ILE A 96 6.96 7.91 6.27
CA ILE A 96 5.96 7.09 6.95
C ILE A 96 6.68 6.01 7.77
N LYS A 97 6.57 6.10 9.10
CA LYS A 97 7.36 5.26 10.02
C LYS A 97 6.72 3.91 10.32
N SER A 98 5.39 3.84 10.39
CA SER A 98 4.63 2.63 10.75
C SER A 98 3.50 2.35 9.75
N HIS A 99 2.94 1.14 9.81
CA HIS A 99 1.77 0.72 9.02
C HIS A 99 1.89 0.81 7.49
N ARG A 100 3.10 0.90 6.94
CA ARG A 100 3.33 0.96 5.48
C ARG A 100 2.66 -0.21 4.75
N SER A 101 2.82 -1.45 5.24
CA SER A 101 2.20 -2.61 4.59
C SER A 101 0.67 -2.56 4.64
N ALA A 102 0.07 -2.09 5.73
CA ALA A 102 -1.38 -1.89 5.82
C ALA A 102 -1.88 -0.89 4.77
N ILE A 103 -1.14 0.21 4.57
CA ILE A 103 -1.49 1.24 3.57
C ILE A 103 -1.38 0.65 2.16
N VAL A 104 -0.31 -0.08 1.86
CA VAL A 104 -0.11 -0.73 0.56
C VAL A 104 -1.21 -1.74 0.29
N LYS A 105 -1.50 -2.64 1.24
CA LYS A 105 -2.58 -3.62 1.14
C LYS A 105 -3.94 -2.94 0.90
N ALA A 106 -4.27 -1.93 1.71
CA ALA A 106 -5.55 -1.23 1.60
C ALA A 106 -5.72 -0.56 0.22
N ILE A 107 -4.71 0.18 -0.24
CA ILE A 107 -4.76 0.81 -1.57
C ILE A 107 -4.78 -0.25 -2.66
N GLY A 108 -3.92 -1.26 -2.60
CA GLY A 108 -3.87 -2.36 -3.57
C GLY A 108 -5.22 -3.05 -3.73
N GLU A 109 -5.81 -3.53 -2.64
CA GLU A 109 -7.12 -4.19 -2.67
C GLU A 109 -8.23 -3.25 -3.15
N LYS A 110 -8.22 -1.98 -2.70
CA LYS A 110 -9.23 -1.00 -3.13
C LYS A 110 -9.16 -0.75 -4.63
N ILE A 111 -7.97 -0.53 -5.17
CA ILE A 111 -7.80 -0.27 -6.61
C ILE A 111 -8.05 -1.54 -7.42
N ASN A 112 -7.77 -2.73 -6.90
CA ASN A 112 -8.10 -3.99 -7.55
C ASN A 112 -9.61 -4.20 -7.77
N THR A 113 -10.47 -3.58 -6.95
CA THR A 113 -11.93 -3.56 -7.20
C THR A 113 -12.32 -2.78 -8.46
N MET A 114 -11.47 -1.86 -8.92
CA MET A 114 -11.69 -1.02 -10.10
C MET A 114 -10.85 -1.45 -11.30
N ILE A 115 -9.63 -1.95 -11.05
CA ILE A 115 -8.65 -2.37 -12.05
C ILE A 115 -8.16 -3.77 -11.66
N PRO A 116 -8.90 -4.83 -12.05
CA PRO A 116 -8.54 -6.20 -11.68
C PRO A 116 -7.14 -6.59 -12.17
N GLY A 117 -6.37 -7.28 -11.33
CA GLY A 117 -5.01 -7.75 -11.61
C GLY A 117 -3.90 -6.78 -11.19
N ILE A 118 -4.23 -5.62 -10.63
CA ILE A 118 -3.23 -4.68 -10.09
C ILE A 118 -2.70 -5.10 -8.72
N TYR A 119 -3.45 -5.93 -7.99
CA TYR A 119 -3.06 -6.50 -6.71
C TYR A 119 -3.46 -7.97 -6.66
N ASP A 120 -2.54 -8.81 -6.20
CA ASP A 120 -2.75 -10.24 -5.99
C ASP A 120 -2.27 -10.63 -4.60
N ALA A 121 -3.24 -10.97 -3.74
CA ALA A 121 -2.96 -11.38 -2.37
C ALA A 121 -2.38 -12.80 -2.28
N SER A 122 -2.63 -13.65 -3.29
CA SER A 122 -2.19 -15.05 -3.28
C SER A 122 -0.67 -15.20 -3.40
N ILE A 123 0.00 -14.21 -4.02
CA ILE A 123 1.47 -14.12 -4.07
C ILE A 123 2.10 -14.17 -2.66
N TYR A 124 1.34 -13.77 -1.64
CA TYR A 124 1.80 -13.67 -0.26
C TYR A 124 1.16 -14.71 0.66
N ALA A 125 0.36 -15.64 0.12
CA ALA A 125 -0.36 -16.63 0.90
C ALA A 125 0.48 -17.88 1.22
N GLU A 126 1.66 -18.03 0.61
CA GLU A 126 2.47 -19.26 0.67
C GLU A 126 3.42 -19.36 1.89
N ASP A 127 3.38 -18.41 2.84
CA ASP A 127 4.27 -18.38 4.03
C ASP A 127 3.54 -18.61 5.38
N ASP A 128 2.26 -19.00 5.38
CA ASP A 128 1.43 -19.20 6.61
C ASP A 128 1.16 -20.70 6.90
N ASP A 129 1.97 -21.61 6.34
CA ASP A 129 1.84 -23.08 6.41
C ASP A 129 2.93 -23.75 7.28
N ASP A 130 3.39 -23.09 8.35
CA ASP A 130 4.21 -23.73 9.40
C ASP A 130 3.67 -23.36 10.80
N GLU A 131 3.40 -24.40 11.62
CA GLU A 131 2.86 -24.44 13.00
C GLU A 131 1.30 -24.58 13.04
N ASP A 132 0.71 -25.75 13.30
CA ASP A 132 0.88 -26.60 14.49
C ASP A 132 0.75 -28.11 14.15
N ASP A 133 1.85 -28.87 14.25
CA ASP A 133 1.85 -30.33 14.43
C ASP A 133 2.36 -30.61 15.85
N ASP A 134 1.51 -30.29 16.84
CA ASP A 134 1.73 -30.65 18.26
C ASP A 134 1.01 -31.98 18.56
N GLU A 135 1.77 -33.07 18.68
CA GLU A 135 1.40 -34.33 19.35
C GLU A 135 1.75 -34.31 20.84
#